data_AF-A0AAD5R692-F1
#
_entry.id   AF-A0AAD5R692-F1
#
_cell.length_a   1.000
_cell.length_b   1.000
_cell.length_c   1.000
_cell.angle_alpha   90.00
_cell.angle_beta   90.00
_cell.angle_gamma   90.00
#
_symmetry.space_group_name_H-M   'P 1'
#
loop_
_entity.id
_entity.type
_entity.pdbx_description
1 polymer ?
#
loop_
_entity_poly.entity_id
_entity_poly.type
_entity_poly.pdbx_seq_one_letter_code
_entity_poly.pdbx_strand_id
1 'polypeptide(L)'
;MDKHGLHIAQHTKERKVLNSKRLDLDACKSRLRKAKTVESQAAAEADLRIAQTEFDKQVEITKLLLEGIQTAHTNQLKCLRDFVDLQVSYFAQAHQTMADLQRELSGILTFRGSSAVLVSSNADFIPTSTKSSSNAIKPVAENGDAIKVSDLATRQARVILDYDAVLPQEMSVRQNDILIVYPLPGLDPDYMMAEKGGVRGRVPISFLEFR
;
A
#
# COMPACT_ATOMS: atom_id res chain seq x y z
N MET A 1 10.45 -3.33 8.62
CA MET A 1 10.07 -4.09 9.84
C MET A 1 8.76 -3.53 10.33
N ASP A 2 7.68 -4.25 10.05
CA ASP A 2 6.34 -3.67 10.00
C ASP A 2 5.72 -3.62 11.40
N LYS A 3 5.77 -2.43 12.01
CA LYS A 3 5.20 -2.16 13.34
C LYS A 3 3.74 -2.60 13.46
N HIS A 4 2.99 -2.55 12.35
CA HIS A 4 1.59 -2.99 12.30
C HIS A 4 1.43 -4.51 12.52
N GLY A 5 2.29 -5.32 11.90
CA GLY A 5 2.30 -6.78 12.11
C GLY A 5 2.64 -7.15 13.56
N LEU A 6 3.54 -6.38 14.19
CA LEU A 6 3.90 -6.55 15.59
C LEU A 6 2.71 -6.27 16.53
N HIS A 7 1.93 -5.20 16.29
CA HIS A 7 0.74 -4.88 17.10
C HIS A 7 -0.36 -5.95 16.98
N ILE A 8 -0.60 -6.49 15.78
CA ILE A 8 -1.59 -7.57 15.57
C ILE A 8 -1.17 -8.86 16.27
N ALA A 9 0.11 -9.22 16.16
CA ALA A 9 0.66 -10.40 16.83
C ALA A 9 0.57 -10.26 18.36
N GLN A 10 0.93 -9.08 18.88
CA GLN A 10 0.80 -8.73 20.30
C GLN A 10 -0.66 -8.86 20.76
N HIS A 11 -1.63 -8.31 20.01
CA HIS A 11 -3.04 -8.41 20.35
C HIS A 11 -3.56 -9.85 20.40
N THR A 12 -3.17 -10.66 19.42
CA THR A 12 -3.58 -12.08 19.38
C THR A 12 -3.03 -12.85 20.58
N LYS A 13 -1.78 -12.54 20.98
CA LYS A 13 -1.14 -13.11 22.17
C LYS A 13 -1.87 -12.69 23.45
N GLU A 14 -2.09 -11.40 23.66
CA GLU A 14 -2.75 -10.89 24.88
C GLU A 14 -4.20 -11.42 25.00
N ARG A 15 -4.93 -11.53 23.89
CA ARG A 15 -6.28 -12.13 23.89
C ARG A 15 -6.27 -13.59 24.33
N LYS A 16 -5.24 -14.36 23.94
CA LYS A 16 -5.06 -15.75 24.37
C LYS A 16 -4.75 -15.83 25.87
N VAL A 17 -3.90 -14.93 26.37
CA VAL A 17 -3.59 -14.84 27.81
C VAL A 17 -4.84 -14.49 28.62
N LEU A 18 -5.63 -13.51 28.16
CA LEU A 18 -6.89 -13.13 28.81
C LEU A 18 -7.87 -14.30 28.92
N ASN A 19 -8.02 -15.08 27.85
CA ASN A 19 -8.86 -16.28 27.89
C ASN A 19 -8.34 -17.33 28.88
N SER A 20 -7.01 -17.51 28.97
CA SER A 20 -6.40 -18.39 29.98
C SER A 20 -6.71 -17.91 31.40
N LYS A 21 -6.49 -16.62 31.69
CA LYS A 21 -6.78 -16.04 33.02
C LYS A 21 -8.26 -16.12 33.38
N ARG A 22 -9.17 -16.00 32.41
CA ARG A 22 -10.61 -16.21 32.61
C ARG A 22 -10.92 -17.63 33.09
N LEU A 23 -10.29 -18.64 32.45
CA LEU A 23 -10.45 -20.04 32.82
C LEU A 23 -9.88 -20.33 34.21
N ASP A 24 -8.73 -19.73 34.57
CA ASP A 24 -8.14 -19.84 35.90
C ASP A 24 -9.08 -19.30 36.98
N LEU A 25 -9.70 -18.14 36.72
CA LEU A 25 -10.69 -17.51 37.59
C LEU A 25 -11.94 -18.40 37.75
N ASP A 26 -12.45 -18.95 36.64
CA ASP A 26 -13.58 -19.90 36.65
C ASP A 26 -13.26 -21.18 37.47
N ALA A 27 -12.02 -21.67 37.37
CA ALA A 27 -11.53 -22.82 38.13
C ALA A 27 -11.43 -22.51 39.63
N CYS A 28 -10.88 -21.35 40.01
CA CYS A 28 -10.80 -20.90 41.40
C CYS A 28 -12.20 -20.69 42.02
N LYS A 29 -13.14 -20.09 41.29
CA LYS A 29 -14.55 -19.97 41.71
C LYS A 29 -15.17 -21.35 41.96
N SER A 30 -14.90 -22.31 41.08
CA SER A 30 -15.39 -23.68 41.22
C SER A 30 -14.75 -24.40 42.41
N ARG A 31 -13.46 -24.18 42.69
CA ARG A 31 -12.76 -24.72 43.86
C ARG A 31 -13.33 -24.17 45.17
N LEU A 32 -13.58 -22.86 45.24
CA LEU A 32 -14.17 -22.24 46.43
C LEU A 32 -15.56 -22.82 46.74
N ARG A 33 -16.42 -23.01 45.73
CA ARG A 33 -17.74 -23.63 45.91
C ARG A 33 -17.69 -25.08 46.39
N LYS A 34 -16.61 -25.80 46.10
CA LYS A 34 -16.43 -27.22 46.47
C LYS A 34 -15.72 -27.41 47.82
N ALA A 35 -15.10 -26.36 48.37
CA ALA A 35 -14.37 -26.42 49.63
C ALA A 35 -15.34 -26.59 50.81
N LYS A 36 -15.14 -27.65 51.60
CA LYS A 36 -16.03 -28.04 52.72
C LYS A 36 -15.45 -27.73 54.09
N THR A 37 -14.13 -27.57 54.20
CA THR A 37 -13.46 -27.23 55.45
C THR A 37 -13.09 -25.76 55.48
N VAL A 38 -13.10 -25.15 56.67
CA VAL A 38 -12.80 -23.73 56.87
C VAL A 38 -11.40 -23.37 56.33
N GLU A 39 -10.43 -24.25 56.56
CA GLU A 39 -9.06 -24.05 56.10
C GLU A 39 -8.93 -24.16 54.57
N SER A 40 -9.64 -25.11 53.94
CA SER A 40 -9.71 -25.22 52.47
C SER A 40 -10.47 -24.05 51.85
N GLN A 41 -11.46 -23.48 52.54
CA GLN A 41 -12.20 -22.30 52.08
C GLN A 41 -11.30 -21.08 52.12
N ALA A 42 -10.59 -20.83 53.22
CA ALA A 42 -9.67 -19.70 53.34
C ALA A 42 -8.57 -19.72 52.26
N ALA A 43 -7.97 -20.89 51.99
CA ALA A 43 -7.00 -21.04 50.92
C ALA A 43 -7.62 -20.81 49.53
N ALA A 44 -8.82 -21.33 49.26
CA ALA A 44 -9.50 -21.14 48.00
C ALA A 44 -9.96 -19.68 47.77
N GLU A 45 -10.32 -18.94 48.82
CA GLU A 45 -10.63 -17.51 48.77
C GLU A 45 -9.40 -16.68 48.44
N ALA A 46 -8.25 -16.99 49.05
CA ALA A 46 -6.98 -16.34 48.74
C ALA A 46 -6.59 -16.56 47.26
N ASP A 47 -6.66 -17.80 46.78
CA ASP A 47 -6.41 -18.14 45.37
C ASP A 47 -7.37 -17.41 44.43
N LEU A 48 -8.66 -17.32 44.78
CA LEU A 48 -9.66 -16.59 44.00
C LEU A 48 -9.32 -15.10 43.92
N ARG A 49 -8.90 -14.49 45.03
CA ARG A 49 -8.52 -13.08 45.06
C ARG A 49 -7.31 -12.79 44.18
N ILE A 50 -6.31 -13.67 44.18
CA ILE A 50 -5.14 -13.57 43.30
C ILE A 50 -5.56 -13.70 41.83
N ALA A 51 -6.34 -14.73 41.50
CA ALA A 51 -6.81 -14.97 40.13
C ALA A 51 -7.67 -13.80 39.60
N GLN A 52 -8.52 -13.22 40.45
CA GLN A 52 -9.32 -12.05 40.12
C GLN A 52 -8.42 -10.83 39.81
N THR A 53 -7.48 -10.53 40.70
CA THR A 53 -6.55 -9.40 40.53
C THR A 53 -5.74 -9.53 39.25
N GLU A 54 -5.31 -10.75 38.93
CA GLU A 54 -4.51 -11.04 37.75
C GLU A 54 -5.34 -10.97 36.45
N PHE A 55 -6.61 -11.38 36.48
CA PHE A 55 -7.54 -11.18 35.38
C PHE A 55 -7.81 -9.70 35.12
N ASP A 56 -8.07 -8.92 36.17
CA ASP A 56 -8.35 -7.48 36.04
C ASP A 56 -7.14 -6.73 35.46
N LYS A 57 -5.91 -7.06 35.89
CA LYS A 57 -4.68 -6.56 35.25
C LYS A 57 -4.61 -6.91 33.77
N GLN A 58 -4.95 -8.15 33.42
CA GLN A 58 -4.89 -8.61 32.03
C GLN A 58 -5.95 -7.94 31.14
N VAL A 59 -7.12 -7.64 31.69
CA VAL A 59 -8.16 -6.84 31.02
C VAL A 59 -7.63 -5.45 30.71
N GLU A 60 -6.99 -4.78 31.69
CA GLU A 60 -6.45 -3.44 31.51
C GLU A 60 -5.32 -3.41 30.45
N ILE A 61 -4.42 -4.40 30.47
CA ILE A 61 -3.37 -4.56 29.44
C ILE A 61 -3.99 -4.69 28.05
N THR A 62 -5.03 -5.53 27.93
CA THR A 62 -5.70 -5.76 26.64
C THR A 62 -6.40 -4.49 26.16
N LYS A 63 -7.04 -3.75 27.07
CA LYS A 63 -7.70 -2.47 26.78
C LYS A 63 -6.72 -1.40 26.28
N LEU A 64 -5.61 -1.21 26.99
CA LEU A 64 -4.54 -0.30 26.56
C LEU A 64 -3.98 -0.67 25.18
N LEU A 65 -3.87 -1.97 24.91
CA LEU A 65 -3.38 -2.43 23.60
C LEU A 65 -4.37 -2.10 22.47
N LEU A 66 -5.68 -2.26 22.71
CA LEU A 66 -6.74 -1.87 21.77
C LEU A 66 -6.73 -0.37 21.50
N GLU A 67 -6.57 0.46 22.53
CA GLU A 67 -6.42 1.91 22.38
C GLU A 67 -5.16 2.28 21.57
N GLY A 68 -4.07 1.53 21.76
CA GLY A 68 -2.84 1.66 20.96
C GLY A 68 -3.06 1.36 19.47
N ILE A 69 -3.81 0.31 19.14
CA ILE A 69 -4.16 -0.03 17.75
C ILE A 69 -5.02 1.07 17.12
N GLN A 70 -6.05 1.55 17.82
CA GLN A 70 -6.91 2.62 17.33
C GLN A 70 -6.13 3.91 17.04
N THR A 71 -5.15 4.22 17.90
CA THR A 71 -4.24 5.35 17.73
C THR A 71 -3.35 5.19 16.49
N ALA A 72 -2.79 3.99 16.29
CA ALA A 72 -1.96 3.70 15.12
C ALA A 72 -2.74 3.83 13.80
N HIS A 73 -3.97 3.31 13.75
CA HIS A 73 -4.86 3.44 12.59
C HIS A 73 -5.18 4.90 12.28
N THR A 74 -5.48 5.70 13.31
CA THR A 74 -5.73 7.14 13.17
C THR A 74 -4.50 7.87 12.61
N ASN A 75 -3.29 7.50 13.07
CA ASN A 75 -2.05 8.06 12.53
C ASN A 75 -1.81 7.69 11.07
N GLN A 76 -2.10 6.44 10.66
CA GLN A 76 -1.98 6.05 9.25
C GLN A 76 -2.89 6.89 8.34
N LEU A 77 -4.13 7.14 8.76
CA LEU A 77 -5.05 8.02 8.02
C LEU A 77 -4.53 9.45 7.92
N LYS A 78 -3.92 9.99 8.98
CA LYS A 78 -3.27 11.30 8.94
C LYS A 78 -2.12 11.31 7.94
N CYS A 79 -1.23 10.31 7.97
CA CYS A 79 -0.14 10.23 7.01
C CYS A 79 -0.62 10.13 5.56
N LEU A 80 -1.73 9.43 5.29
CA LEU A 80 -2.33 9.38 3.96
C LEU A 80 -2.90 10.74 3.53
N ARG A 81 -3.57 11.46 4.44
CA ARG A 81 -4.03 12.83 4.16
C ARG A 81 -2.85 13.74 3.84
N ASP A 82 -1.83 13.74 4.69
CA ASP A 82 -0.65 14.58 4.53
C ASP A 82 0.07 14.27 3.21
N PHE A 83 0.12 12.99 2.81
CA PHE A 83 0.66 12.59 1.51
C PHE A 83 -0.14 13.19 0.34
N VAL A 84 -1.48 13.13 0.39
CA VAL A 84 -2.32 13.73 -0.65
C VAL A 84 -2.14 15.25 -0.71
N ASP A 85 -2.08 15.92 0.45
CA ASP A 85 -1.87 17.36 0.52
C ASP A 85 -0.51 17.77 -0.05
N LEU A 86 0.54 16.97 0.19
CA LEU A 86 1.86 17.14 -0.42
C LEU A 86 1.82 16.96 -1.94
N GLN A 87 1.11 15.95 -2.45
CA GLN A 87 0.94 15.74 -3.89
C GLN A 87 0.24 16.92 -4.56
N VAL A 88 -0.86 17.41 -3.98
CA VAL A 88 -1.58 18.58 -4.48
C VAL A 88 -0.66 19.80 -4.53
N SER A 89 0.11 20.02 -3.46
CA SER A 89 1.06 21.14 -3.38
C SER A 89 2.17 21.04 -4.42
N TYR A 90 2.70 19.84 -4.66
CA TYR A 90 3.72 19.58 -5.67
C TYR A 90 3.24 19.92 -7.09
N PHE A 91 2.06 19.42 -7.47
CA PHE A 91 1.51 19.72 -8.80
C PHE A 91 1.14 21.19 -8.98
N ALA A 92 0.65 21.85 -7.92
CA ALA A 92 0.41 23.29 -7.94
C ALA A 92 1.71 24.07 -8.19
N GLN A 93 2.81 23.68 -7.54
CA GLN A 93 4.12 24.32 -7.73
C GLN A 93 4.70 24.09 -9.13
N ALA A 94 4.56 22.86 -9.67
CA ALA A 94 4.98 22.56 -11.03
C ALA A 94 4.21 23.38 -12.06
N HIS A 95 2.89 23.50 -11.87
CA HIS A 95 2.04 24.32 -12.73
C HIS A 95 2.40 25.81 -12.66
N GLN A 96 2.65 26.33 -11.46
CA GLN A 96 3.08 27.71 -11.27
C GLN A 96 4.41 27.99 -11.99
N THR A 97 5.40 27.11 -11.83
CA THR A 97 6.70 27.23 -12.51
C THR A 97 6.54 27.23 -14.03
N MET A 98 5.69 26.36 -14.57
CA MET A 98 5.40 26.34 -16.02
C MET A 98 4.71 27.62 -16.50
N ALA A 99 3.75 28.15 -15.74
CA ALA A 99 3.06 29.40 -16.06
C ALA A 99 4.02 30.59 -16.05
N ASP A 100 4.92 30.66 -15.07
CA ASP A 100 5.94 31.69 -14.98
C ASP A 100 6.92 31.62 -16.17
N LEU A 101 7.39 30.43 -16.53
CA LEU A 101 8.22 30.21 -17.74
C LEU A 101 7.52 30.67 -19.03
N GLN A 102 6.22 30.35 -19.18
CA GLN A 102 5.44 30.79 -20.35
C GLN A 102 5.32 32.31 -20.42
N ARG A 103 5.15 32.99 -19.26
CA ARG A 103 5.10 34.45 -19.17
C ARG A 103 6.45 35.08 -19.50
N GLU A 104 7.56 34.52 -19.03
CA GLU A 104 8.92 35.00 -19.36
C GLU A 104 9.22 34.89 -20.86
N LEU A 105 8.91 33.75 -21.47
CA LEU A 105 9.06 33.55 -22.93
C LEU A 105 8.21 34.54 -23.72
N SER A 106 6.96 34.76 -23.29
CA SER A 106 6.06 35.73 -23.92
C SER A 106 6.55 37.18 -23.73
N GLY A 107 7.11 37.51 -22.56
CA GLY A 107 7.69 38.81 -22.26
C GLY A 107 8.94 39.12 -23.07
N ILE A 108 9.81 38.15 -23.30
CA ILE A 108 11.00 38.28 -24.16
C ILE A 108 10.63 38.62 -25.61
N LEU A 109 9.53 38.05 -26.12
CA LEU A 109 9.05 38.34 -27.48
C LEU A 109 8.53 39.79 -27.63
N THR A 110 8.19 40.47 -26.53
CA THR A 110 7.70 41.86 -26.57
C THR A 110 8.79 42.92 -26.44
N PHE A 111 10.02 42.58 -26.04
CA PHE A 111 11.11 43.56 -25.83
C PHE A 111 12.11 43.65 -26.99
N ARG A 112 12.22 42.63 -27.85
CA ARG A 112 12.95 42.75 -29.13
C ARG A 112 11.97 43.09 -30.24
N GLY A 113 11.85 44.38 -30.55
CA GLY A 113 11.12 44.84 -31.73
C GLY A 113 11.60 44.12 -32.99
N SER A 114 10.74 43.28 -33.56
CA SER A 114 10.46 43.15 -34.99
C SER A 114 9.53 41.96 -35.25
N SER A 115 8.36 42.29 -35.82
CA SER A 115 7.36 41.41 -36.45
C SER A 115 6.45 40.59 -35.53
N ALA A 116 5.31 41.20 -35.20
CA ALA A 116 4.10 40.49 -34.82
C ALA A 116 3.46 39.85 -36.06
N VAL A 117 3.26 38.54 -36.05
CA VAL A 117 2.12 37.90 -36.74
C VAL A 117 1.53 36.85 -35.80
N LEU A 118 0.35 37.16 -35.28
CA LEU A 118 -0.53 36.22 -34.63
C LEU A 118 -1.35 35.60 -35.77
N VAL A 119 -1.06 34.36 -36.19
CA VAL A 119 -2.02 33.59 -36.99
C VAL A 119 -2.65 32.56 -36.06
N SER A 120 -3.81 32.94 -35.53
CA SER A 120 -4.76 32.00 -34.96
C SER A 120 -5.91 31.91 -35.96
N SER A 121 -5.95 30.80 -36.69
CA SER A 121 -7.07 30.43 -37.55
C SER A 121 -7.48 29.01 -37.18
N ASN A 122 -8.54 28.90 -36.39
CA ASN A 122 -9.27 27.66 -36.19
C ASN A 122 -10.09 27.35 -37.46
N ALA A 123 -9.88 26.18 -38.06
CA ALA A 123 -10.86 25.52 -38.92
C ALA A 123 -10.61 23.99 -38.93
N ASP A 124 -11.62 23.27 -38.45
CA ASP A 124 -12.17 22.01 -38.97
C ASP A 124 -11.43 20.65 -38.82
N PHE A 125 -11.93 19.89 -37.85
CA PHE A 125 -12.40 18.48 -37.87
C PHE A 125 -11.78 17.40 -38.83
N ILE A 126 -11.01 16.46 -38.23
CA ILE A 126 -11.04 14.95 -38.25
C ILE A 126 -10.95 14.18 -39.62
N PRO A 127 -10.38 12.94 -39.73
CA PRO A 127 -9.23 12.26 -39.06
C PRO A 127 -8.27 11.57 -40.07
N THR A 128 -7.03 11.25 -39.69
CA THR A 128 -6.46 9.92 -40.03
C THR A 128 -5.21 9.56 -39.22
N SER A 129 -5.19 8.30 -38.81
CA SER A 129 -4.05 7.52 -38.32
C SER A 129 -2.73 7.84 -39.02
N THR A 130 -1.61 7.89 -38.28
CA THR A 130 -0.38 7.12 -38.58
C THR A 130 0.53 7.14 -37.36
N LYS A 131 1.01 5.95 -36.99
CA LYS A 131 2.01 5.68 -35.96
C LYS A 131 3.38 6.19 -36.42
N SER A 132 4.15 6.86 -35.56
CA SER A 132 5.62 6.70 -35.54
C SER A 132 6.26 7.48 -34.40
N SER A 133 6.82 6.70 -33.49
CA SER A 133 7.95 6.96 -32.59
C SER A 133 9.04 7.91 -33.13
N SER A 134 9.53 8.81 -32.27
CA SER A 134 10.97 8.91 -32.00
C SER A 134 11.24 9.74 -30.73
N ASN A 135 12.11 9.17 -29.89
CA ASN A 135 12.67 9.74 -28.68
C ASN A 135 13.57 10.94 -28.97
N ALA A 136 13.66 11.90 -28.04
CA ALA A 136 14.94 12.34 -27.45
C ALA A 136 14.71 13.42 -26.38
N ILE A 137 14.89 13.04 -25.12
CA ILE A 137 15.23 13.94 -24.00
C ILE A 137 16.63 13.56 -23.54
N LYS A 138 17.46 14.55 -23.18
CA LYS A 138 18.32 14.65 -21.95
C LYS A 138 19.45 15.69 -22.15
N PRO A 139 20.19 16.15 -21.09
CA PRO A 139 20.16 15.80 -19.65
C PRO A 139 20.31 16.97 -18.63
N VAL A 140 20.18 16.67 -17.32
CA VAL A 140 20.97 17.10 -16.12
C VAL A 140 20.10 16.82 -14.87
N ALA A 141 20.24 15.70 -14.15
CA ALA A 141 21.20 15.32 -13.09
C ALA A 141 20.87 15.86 -11.68
N GLU A 142 20.25 15.05 -10.80
CA GLU A 142 20.89 14.54 -9.57
C GLU A 142 19.98 13.58 -8.75
N ASN A 143 20.60 12.48 -8.28
CA ASN A 143 20.36 11.64 -7.11
C ASN A 143 19.01 10.92 -6.88
N GLY A 144 19.04 9.59 -7.09
CA GLY A 144 18.06 8.66 -6.53
C GLY A 144 18.00 7.33 -7.27
N ASP A 145 18.96 6.46 -6.96
CA ASP A 145 19.07 5.02 -7.29
C ASP A 145 18.93 4.62 -8.77
N ALA A 146 20.06 4.17 -9.32
CA ALA A 146 20.18 3.76 -10.71
C ALA A 146 19.31 2.53 -10.99
N ILE A 147 18.22 2.72 -11.75
CA ILE A 147 17.53 1.65 -12.45
C ILE A 147 18.57 0.97 -13.35
N LYS A 148 19.01 -0.23 -12.93
CA LYS A 148 19.91 -1.07 -13.70
C LYS A 148 19.24 -1.36 -15.04
N VAL A 149 19.93 -1.01 -16.13
CA VAL A 149 19.55 -1.24 -17.54
C VAL A 149 19.30 -2.73 -17.86
N SER A 150 19.50 -3.62 -16.89
CA SER A 150 19.26 -5.07 -16.97
C SER A 150 17.80 -5.50 -16.77
N ASP A 151 16.90 -4.61 -16.31
CA ASP A 151 15.55 -5.03 -15.88
C ASP A 151 14.45 -4.91 -16.95
N LEU A 152 14.72 -4.34 -18.13
CA LEU A 152 13.79 -4.40 -19.28
C LEU A 152 13.79 -5.75 -20.01
N ALA A 153 14.42 -6.77 -19.40
CA ALA A 153 14.47 -8.10 -19.96
C ALA A 153 13.09 -8.75 -19.89
N THR A 154 12.61 -9.20 -21.04
CA THR A 154 11.47 -10.12 -21.12
C THR A 154 11.81 -11.41 -20.36
N ARG A 155 11.01 -11.76 -19.36
CA ARG A 155 11.16 -12.97 -18.55
C ARG A 155 9.98 -13.91 -18.78
N GLN A 156 10.18 -15.21 -18.57
CA GLN A 156 9.07 -16.15 -18.50
C GLN A 156 8.61 -16.25 -17.05
N ALA A 157 7.31 -16.16 -16.83
CA ALA A 157 6.72 -16.37 -15.51
C ALA A 157 5.64 -17.44 -15.59
N ARG A 158 5.57 -18.26 -14.54
CA ARG A 158 4.50 -19.24 -14.34
C ARG A 158 3.46 -18.64 -13.41
N VAL A 159 2.19 -18.77 -13.75
CA VAL A 159 1.08 -18.31 -12.94
C VAL A 159 0.86 -19.26 -11.77
N ILE A 160 0.87 -18.74 -10.56
CA ILE A 160 0.74 -19.55 -9.32
C ILE A 160 -0.72 -19.75 -8.94
N LEU A 161 -1.60 -18.80 -9.30
CA LEU A 161 -2.99 -18.71 -8.87
C LEU A 161 -3.85 -18.17 -10.02
N ASP A 162 -5.10 -18.62 -10.10
CA ASP A 162 -6.07 -18.06 -11.04
C ASP A 162 -6.30 -16.56 -10.75
N TYR A 163 -6.31 -15.75 -11.81
CA TYR A 163 -6.60 -14.33 -11.76
C TYR A 163 -7.58 -13.96 -12.86
N ASP A 164 -8.68 -13.30 -12.49
CA ASP A 164 -9.64 -12.74 -13.44
C ASP A 164 -9.39 -11.23 -13.61
N ALA A 165 -9.28 -10.77 -14.85
CA ALA A 165 -9.09 -9.37 -15.18
C ALA A 165 -10.26 -8.51 -14.69
N VAL A 166 -9.94 -7.47 -13.92
CA VAL A 166 -10.92 -6.52 -13.37
C VAL A 166 -11.02 -5.29 -14.27
N LEU A 167 -9.92 -4.91 -14.93
CA LEU A 167 -9.88 -3.81 -15.90
C LEU A 167 -9.69 -4.31 -17.34
N PRO A 168 -10.16 -3.57 -18.37
CA PRO A 168 -9.96 -3.92 -19.78
C PRO A 168 -8.49 -3.98 -20.22
N GLN A 169 -7.58 -3.41 -19.43
CA GLN A 169 -6.14 -3.42 -19.68
C GLN A 169 -5.42 -4.58 -18.98
N GLU A 170 -6.13 -5.36 -18.16
CA GLU A 170 -5.63 -6.54 -17.45
C GLU A 170 -5.91 -7.82 -18.24
N MET A 171 -5.16 -8.89 -17.95
CA MET A 171 -5.34 -10.19 -18.59
C MET A 171 -5.73 -11.25 -17.55
N SER A 172 -6.82 -11.99 -17.82
CA SER A 172 -7.17 -13.16 -17.02
C SER A 172 -6.19 -14.29 -17.30
N VAL A 173 -5.68 -14.92 -16.25
CA VAL A 173 -4.67 -15.97 -16.34
C VAL A 173 -5.05 -17.13 -15.43
N ARG A 174 -4.73 -18.36 -15.84
CA ARG A 174 -5.03 -19.56 -15.06
C ARG A 174 -3.77 -20.12 -14.42
N GLN A 175 -3.92 -20.76 -13.27
CA GLN A 175 -2.87 -21.46 -12.57
C GLN A 175 -2.13 -22.42 -13.50
N ASN A 176 -0.81 -22.42 -13.39
CA ASN A 176 0.16 -23.14 -14.23
C ASN A 176 0.33 -22.61 -15.67
N ASP A 177 -0.32 -21.51 -16.04
CA ASP A 177 -0.02 -20.87 -17.32
C ASP A 177 1.40 -20.30 -17.36
N ILE A 178 2.06 -20.43 -18.51
CA ILE A 178 3.37 -19.82 -18.76
C ILE A 178 3.16 -18.57 -19.60
N LEU A 179 3.63 -17.44 -19.09
CA LEU A 179 3.46 -16.12 -19.67
C LEU A 179 4.83 -15.50 -19.97
N ILE A 180 4.88 -14.73 -21.05
CA ILE A 180 6.02 -13.88 -21.34
C ILE A 180 5.72 -12.52 -20.69
N VAL A 181 6.54 -12.12 -19.72
CA VAL A 181 6.30 -10.94 -18.90
C VAL A 181 7.46 -9.95 -19.00
N TYR A 182 7.14 -8.66 -19.06
CA TYR A 182 8.13 -7.59 -19.13
C TYR A 182 7.67 -6.34 -18.37
N PRO A 183 8.57 -5.63 -17.68
CA PRO A 183 8.23 -4.35 -17.07
C PRO A 183 8.13 -3.27 -18.16
N LEU A 184 7.11 -2.42 -18.05
CA LEU A 184 6.89 -1.31 -18.97
C LEU A 184 7.15 0.02 -18.24
N PRO A 185 7.94 0.95 -18.80
CA PRO A 185 8.15 2.26 -18.19
C PRO A 185 6.81 3.00 -18.02
N GLY A 186 6.46 3.35 -16.79
CA GLY A 186 5.17 3.98 -16.44
C GLY A 186 4.06 3.00 -16.01
N LEU A 187 4.38 1.72 -15.83
CA LEU A 187 3.51 0.74 -15.17
C LEU A 187 3.79 0.69 -13.67
N ASP A 188 2.76 0.46 -12.85
CA ASP A 188 2.90 0.29 -11.40
C ASP A 188 3.89 -0.84 -11.07
N PRO A 189 4.75 -0.66 -10.06
CA PRO A 189 5.80 -1.64 -9.71
C PRO A 189 5.25 -2.99 -9.24
N ASP A 190 3.96 -3.07 -8.89
CA ASP A 190 3.28 -4.30 -8.47
C ASP A 190 2.64 -5.06 -9.65
N TYR A 191 2.69 -4.49 -10.86
CA TYR A 191 2.13 -5.06 -12.08
C TYR A 191 3.19 -5.27 -13.14
N MET A 192 3.03 -6.34 -13.92
CA MET A 192 3.87 -6.62 -15.07
C MET A 192 3.01 -6.78 -16.32
N MET A 193 3.52 -6.36 -17.49
CA MET A 193 2.86 -6.68 -18.75
C MET A 193 3.11 -8.15 -19.03
N ALA A 194 2.05 -8.89 -19.31
CA ALA A 194 2.09 -10.29 -19.69
C ALA A 194 1.49 -10.48 -21.08
N GLU A 195 2.09 -11.38 -21.86
CA GLU A 195 1.66 -11.73 -23.21
C GLU A 195 1.49 -13.25 -23.33
N LYS A 196 0.32 -13.69 -23.80
CA LYS A 196 -0.01 -15.09 -24.07
C LYS A 196 -0.88 -15.18 -25.33
N GLY A 197 -0.39 -15.88 -26.35
CA GLY A 197 -1.17 -16.16 -27.57
C GLY A 197 -1.64 -14.90 -28.33
N GLY A 198 -0.86 -13.82 -28.31
CA GLY A 198 -1.19 -12.55 -28.98
C GLY A 198 -2.11 -11.63 -28.18
N VAL A 199 -2.59 -12.06 -27.02
CA VAL A 199 -3.28 -11.21 -26.06
C VAL A 199 -2.26 -10.70 -25.06
N ARG A 200 -2.25 -9.38 -24.85
CA ARG A 200 -1.39 -8.70 -23.87
C ARG A 200 -2.24 -7.96 -22.86
N GLY A 201 -1.82 -8.00 -21.61
CA GLY A 201 -2.47 -7.24 -20.54
C GLY A 201 -1.60 -7.19 -19.30
N ARG A 202 -2.02 -6.36 -18.35
CA ARG A 202 -1.38 -6.23 -17.04
C ARG A 202 -1.77 -7.43 -16.19
N VAL A 203 -0.80 -8.00 -15.50
CA VAL A 203 -0.99 -9.08 -14.53
C VAL A 203 -0.22 -8.71 -13.26
N PRO A 204 -0.81 -8.83 -12.06
CA PRO A 204 -0.10 -8.51 -10.83
C PRO A 204 1.03 -9.50 -10.56
N ILE A 205 2.17 -8.99 -10.10
CA ILE A 205 3.39 -9.75 -9.84
C ILE A 205 3.17 -10.81 -8.76
N SER A 206 2.28 -10.56 -7.79
CA SER A 206 1.96 -11.51 -6.71
C SER A 206 1.39 -12.85 -7.17
N PHE A 207 0.88 -12.92 -8.41
CA PHE A 207 0.31 -14.12 -9.00
C PHE A 207 1.29 -14.82 -9.95
N LEU A 208 2.52 -14.31 -10.08
CA LEU A 208 3.54 -14.75 -11.01
C LEU A 208 4.77 -15.27 -10.28
N GLU A 209 5.27 -16.42 -10.72
CA GLU A 209 6.54 -17.01 -10.31
C GLU A 209 7.54 -16.90 -11.46
N PHE A 210 8.60 -16.14 -11.24
CA PHE A 210 9.70 -16.01 -12.19
C PHE A 210 10.65 -17.19 -12.01
N ARG A 211 10.99 -17.85 -13.11
CA ARG A 211 11.94 -18.96 -13.11
C ARG A 211 13.20 -18.62 -13.89
#